data_AF-A0A2E6JBU0-F1
#
_entry.id   AF-A0A2E6JBU0-F1
#
_cell.length_a   1.000
_cell.length_b   1.000
_cell.length_c   1.000
_cell.angle_alpha   90.00
_cell.angle_beta   90.00
_cell.angle_gamma   90.00
#
_symmetry.space_group_name_H-M   'P 1'
#
loop_
_entity.id
_entity.type
_entity.pdbx_description
1 polymer ?
#
loop_
_entity_poly.entity_id
_entity_poly.type
_entity_poly.pdbx_seq_one_letter_code
_entity_poly.pdbx_strand_id
1 'polypeptide(L)'
;MANPLPAVDCRNPDRGIPVDPSQLTCPKCDIDLHNALSEQYYEIDVAHNGQIWEEAKVEIEDGLNAALLCRFKGLKVIHSYGSASSKSGAIAREASHFMETIAALRGYGSGQDGLNRGAHLIDFEQWPDRS
;
A
#
# COMPACT_ATOMS: atom_id res chain seq x y z
N MET A 1 23.24 -7.17 4.45
CA MET A 1 22.84 -7.77 5.75
C MET A 1 21.42 -7.29 5.99
N ALA A 2 20.44 -8.19 6.07
CA ALA A 2 19.07 -7.80 6.36
C ALA A 2 19.01 -7.31 7.82
N ASN A 3 18.59 -6.07 8.04
CA ASN A 3 18.28 -5.61 9.39
C ASN A 3 17.13 -6.46 9.93
N PRO A 4 17.22 -6.99 11.16
CA PRO A 4 16.08 -7.67 11.77
C PRO A 4 14.93 -6.67 11.84
N LEU A 5 13.79 -7.05 11.26
CA LEU A 5 12.57 -6.27 11.37
C LEU A 5 12.27 -6.07 12.87
N PRO A 6 11.99 -4.84 13.33
CA PRO A 6 11.71 -4.59 14.73
C PRO A 6 10.54 -5.45 15.19
N ALA A 7 10.70 -6.09 16.35
CA ALA A 7 9.62 -6.83 17.00
C ALA A 7 8.48 -5.86 17.35
N VAL A 8 7.24 -6.31 17.14
CA VAL A 8 6.05 -5.49 17.33
C VAL A 8 5.38 -5.90 18.61
N ASP A 9 5.21 -4.93 19.49
CA ASP A 9 4.43 -5.09 20.71
C ASP A 9 2.94 -4.87 20.42
N CYS A 10 2.14 -5.86 20.77
CA CYS A 10 0.69 -5.70 20.81
C CYS A 10 0.34 -4.57 21.80
N ARG A 11 -0.53 -3.63 21.39
CA ARG A 11 -1.00 -2.51 22.24
C ARG A 11 -1.82 -2.96 23.47
N ASN A 12 -2.08 -4.24 23.65
CA ASN A 12 -2.69 -4.76 24.86
C ASN A 12 -1.63 -4.85 25.99
N PRO A 13 -1.66 -3.93 26.98
CA PRO A 13 -0.64 -3.85 28.03
C PRO A 13 -0.60 -5.10 28.93
N ASP A 14 -1.65 -5.93 28.94
CA ASP A 14 -1.73 -7.13 29.78
C ASP A 14 -1.19 -8.40 29.09
N ARG A 15 -0.83 -8.34 27.79
CA ARG A 15 -0.49 -9.54 27.00
C ARG A 15 0.71 -9.39 26.07
N GLY A 16 1.58 -8.41 26.32
CA GLY A 16 2.80 -8.10 25.57
C GLY A 16 3.63 -9.33 25.21
N ILE A 17 3.36 -9.91 24.05
CA ILE A 17 4.19 -10.90 23.39
C ILE A 17 4.69 -10.29 22.08
N PRO A 18 5.92 -10.61 21.69
CA PRO A 18 6.39 -10.32 20.34
C PRO A 18 5.45 -11.03 19.36
N VAL A 19 4.83 -10.28 18.45
CA VAL A 19 4.06 -10.86 17.36
C VAL A 19 4.94 -10.90 16.11
N ASP A 20 4.82 -11.99 15.35
CA ASP A 20 5.48 -12.11 14.04
C ASP A 20 5.04 -10.92 13.14
N PRO A 21 5.99 -10.20 12.52
CA PRO A 21 5.70 -9.03 11.70
C PRO A 21 4.71 -9.28 10.56
N SER A 22 4.63 -10.52 10.05
CA SER A 22 3.73 -10.94 8.96
C SER A 22 2.27 -11.12 9.37
N GLN A 23 1.97 -11.14 10.68
CA GLN A 23 0.61 -11.28 11.18
C GLN A 23 -0.12 -9.93 11.11
N LEU A 24 -1.27 -9.91 10.44
CA LEU A 24 -2.12 -8.72 10.30
C LEU A 24 -3.02 -8.51 11.54
N THR A 25 -3.30 -9.57 12.29
CA THR A 25 -4.03 -9.51 13.55
C THR A 25 -3.26 -10.19 14.67
N CYS A 26 -3.45 -9.72 15.91
CA CYS A 26 -2.83 -10.35 17.06
C CYS A 26 -3.52 -11.70 17.36
N PRO A 27 -2.81 -12.84 17.32
CA PRO A 27 -3.42 -14.15 17.52
C PRO A 27 -3.96 -14.39 18.94
N LYS A 28 -3.70 -13.48 19.90
CA LYS A 28 -4.16 -13.59 21.29
C LYS A 28 -5.41 -12.79 21.63
N CYS A 29 -5.69 -11.72 20.90
CA CYS A 29 -6.78 -10.81 21.23
C CYS A 29 -7.51 -10.28 20.00
N ASP A 30 -7.15 -10.76 18.81
CA ASP A 30 -7.78 -10.42 17.53
C ASP A 30 -7.77 -8.90 17.22
N ILE A 31 -6.84 -8.18 17.85
CA ILE A 31 -6.64 -6.74 17.63
C ILE A 31 -5.87 -6.56 16.33
N ASP A 32 -6.32 -5.61 15.52
CA ASP A 32 -5.64 -5.20 14.30
C ASP A 32 -4.22 -4.68 14.60
N LEU A 33 -3.22 -5.33 14.01
CA LEU A 33 -1.82 -4.94 14.13
C LEU A 33 -1.39 -3.93 13.05
N HIS A 34 -2.30 -3.55 12.17
CA HIS A 34 -2.11 -2.61 11.07
C HIS A 34 -2.07 -1.13 11.48
N ASN A 35 -1.69 -0.83 12.72
CA ASN A 35 -1.27 0.53 13.02
C ASN A 35 0.07 0.75 12.34
N ALA A 36 0.12 1.71 11.40
CA ALA A 36 1.33 2.02 10.67
C ALA A 36 2.47 2.33 11.65
N LEU A 37 3.63 1.67 11.46
CA LEU A 37 4.86 2.06 12.16
C LEU A 37 5.55 3.22 11.46
N SER A 38 5.14 3.50 10.22
CA SER A 38 5.63 4.58 9.38
C SER A 38 4.44 5.41 8.89
N GLU A 39 4.47 6.71 9.17
CA GLU A 39 3.53 7.71 8.60
C GLU A 39 3.72 7.91 7.09
N GLN A 40 4.71 7.25 6.49
CA GLN A 40 5.03 7.35 5.07
C GLN A 40 4.25 6.29 4.26
N TYR A 41 4.07 6.56 2.96
CA TYR A 41 3.65 5.55 2.00
C TYR A 41 4.87 4.78 1.50
N TYR A 42 4.70 3.49 1.24
CA TYR A 42 5.67 2.76 0.45
C TYR A 42 5.53 3.22 -1.00
N GLU A 43 6.60 3.78 -1.58
CA GLU A 43 6.54 4.38 -2.92
C GLU A 43 7.16 3.42 -3.95
N ILE A 44 6.43 3.17 -5.04
CA ILE A 44 6.92 2.45 -6.22
C ILE A 44 6.70 3.30 -7.48
N ASP A 45 7.57 3.11 -8.48
CA ASP A 45 7.50 3.83 -9.76
C ASP A 45 7.37 2.82 -10.91
N VAL A 46 6.14 2.71 -11.42
CA VAL A 46 5.84 1.80 -12.52
C VAL A 46 5.90 2.49 -13.89
N ALA A 47 6.16 3.80 -13.94
CA ALA A 47 6.06 4.60 -15.15
C ALA A 47 7.35 4.64 -15.97
N HIS A 48 8.51 4.58 -15.30
CA HIS A 48 9.80 4.82 -15.92
C HIS A 48 10.58 3.55 -16.28
N ASN A 49 10.06 2.37 -15.94
CA ASN A 49 10.76 1.10 -16.17
C ASN A 49 10.62 0.55 -17.60
N GLY A 50 9.88 1.23 -18.48
CA GLY A 50 9.65 0.77 -19.86
C GLY A 50 8.79 -0.49 -19.97
N GLN A 51 8.16 -0.88 -18.86
CA GLN A 51 7.42 -2.12 -18.70
C GLN A 51 6.04 -2.09 -19.36
N ILE A 52 5.48 -3.27 -19.62
CA ILE A 52 4.07 -3.43 -20.03
C ILE A 52 3.16 -3.44 -18.80
N TRP A 53 1.84 -3.38 -19.03
CA TRP A 53 0.86 -3.35 -17.94
C TRP A 53 0.96 -4.56 -17.03
N GLU A 54 1.16 -5.75 -17.59
CA GLU A 54 1.22 -7.00 -16.82
C GLU A 54 2.39 -7.01 -15.84
N GLU A 55 3.54 -6.43 -16.22
CA GLU A 55 4.72 -6.27 -15.36
C GLU A 55 4.48 -5.23 -14.27
N ALA A 56 3.91 -4.07 -14.65
CA ALA A 56 3.53 -3.02 -13.70
C ALA A 56 2.53 -3.53 -12.65
N LYS A 57 1.58 -4.38 -13.06
CA LYS A 57 0.61 -4.99 -12.17
C LYS A 57 1.28 -5.87 -11.11
N VAL A 58 2.23 -6.71 -11.51
CA VAL A 58 3.00 -7.55 -10.57
C VAL A 58 3.78 -6.67 -9.59
N GLU A 59 4.41 -5.59 -10.07
CA GLU A 59 5.14 -4.65 -9.21
C GLU A 59 4.22 -3.95 -8.20
N ILE A 60 2.99 -3.61 -8.59
CA ILE A 60 1.98 -3.05 -7.69
C ILE A 60 1.55 -4.08 -6.62
N GLU A 61 1.34 -5.34 -6.99
CA GLU A 61 0.98 -6.41 -6.05
C GLU A 61 2.12 -6.69 -5.05
N ASP A 62 3.35 -6.74 -5.53
CA ASP A 62 4.54 -6.91 -4.71
C ASP A 62 4.77 -5.70 -3.79
N GLY A 63 4.57 -4.48 -4.31
CA GLY A 63 4.64 -3.25 -3.54
C GLY A 63 3.58 -3.18 -2.45
N LEU A 64 2.35 -3.62 -2.73
CA LEU A 64 1.29 -3.75 -1.72
C LEU A 64 1.70 -4.70 -0.60
N ASN A 65 2.19 -5.89 -0.95
CA ASN A 65 2.66 -6.87 0.03
C ASN A 65 3.80 -6.30 0.88
N ALA A 66 4.78 -5.63 0.26
CA ALA A 66 5.88 -4.98 0.95
C ALA A 66 5.39 -3.86 1.90
N ALA A 67 4.46 -3.02 1.44
CA ALA A 67 3.88 -1.95 2.25
C ALA A 67 3.17 -2.49 3.48
N LEU A 68 2.39 -3.57 3.34
CA LEU A 68 1.71 -4.24 4.45
C LEU A 68 2.71 -4.90 5.41
N LEU A 69 3.69 -5.66 4.89
CA LEU A 69 4.71 -6.35 5.69
C LEU A 69 5.58 -5.36 6.49
N CYS A 70 5.95 -4.26 5.86
CA CYS A 70 6.78 -3.20 6.46
C CYS A 70 5.95 -2.15 7.21
N ARG A 71 4.62 -2.27 7.25
CA ARG A 71 3.70 -1.44 8.04
C ARG A 71 3.80 0.04 7.72
N PHE A 72 3.86 0.34 6.42
CA PHE A 72 3.65 1.69 5.92
C PHE A 72 2.19 2.10 6.10
N LYS A 73 1.93 3.41 6.15
CA LYS A 73 0.57 3.96 6.17
C LYS A 73 -0.26 3.52 4.97
N GLY A 74 0.41 3.24 3.86
CA GLY A 74 -0.23 2.90 2.61
C GLY A 74 0.78 2.60 1.50
N LEU A 75 0.26 2.45 0.29
CA LEU A 75 1.02 2.33 -0.95
C LEU A 75 0.84 3.58 -1.80
N LYS A 76 1.94 4.10 -2.34
CA LYS A 76 1.95 5.14 -3.38
C LYS A 76 2.54 4.58 -4.65
N VAL A 77 1.80 4.66 -5.75
CA VAL A 77 2.24 4.19 -7.07
C VAL A 77 2.36 5.37 -8.01
N ILE A 78 3.57 5.62 -8.50
CA ILE A 78 3.84 6.61 -9.54
C ILE A 78 3.68 5.94 -10.90
N HIS A 79 2.70 6.38 -11.68
CA HIS A 79 2.33 5.82 -12.98
C HIS A 79 2.39 6.85 -14.13
N SER A 80 2.99 8.02 -13.90
CA SER A 80 3.08 9.20 -14.79
C SER A 80 1.76 9.91 -15.09
N TYR A 81 1.87 11.12 -15.65
CA TYR A 81 0.74 11.99 -16.02
C TYR A 81 -0.12 11.46 -17.17
N GLY A 82 0.32 10.42 -17.87
CA GLY A 82 -0.39 9.77 -18.97
C GLY A 82 -0.79 10.72 -20.11
N SER A 83 0.00 10.82 -21.17
CA SER A 83 -0.57 11.34 -22.42
C SER A 83 -1.50 10.28 -23.01
N ALA A 84 -2.74 10.64 -23.34
CA ALA A 84 -3.81 9.71 -23.74
C ALA A 84 -3.45 8.81 -24.95
N SER A 85 -2.45 9.19 -25.72
CA SER A 85 -1.96 8.51 -26.93
C SER A 85 -0.63 7.77 -26.75
N SER A 86 -0.11 7.66 -25.52
CA SER A 86 1.16 6.99 -25.21
C SER A 86 0.96 5.68 -24.44
N LYS A 87 1.91 4.74 -24.57
CA LYS A 87 1.95 3.52 -23.74
C LYS A 87 1.88 3.84 -22.24
N SER A 88 2.52 4.92 -21.80
CA SER A 88 2.45 5.42 -20.43
C SER A 88 1.05 5.86 -20.00
N GLY A 89 0.21 6.34 -20.93
CA GLY A 89 -1.20 6.67 -20.66
C GLY A 89 -2.08 5.45 -20.42
N ALA A 90 -1.78 4.32 -21.09
CA ALA A 90 -2.46 3.06 -20.82
C ALA A 90 -2.14 2.56 -19.41
N ILE A 91 -0.85 2.54 -19.03
CA ILE A 91 -0.41 2.13 -17.69
C ILE A 91 -1.03 3.01 -16.60
N ALA A 92 -1.07 4.34 -16.80
CA ALA A 92 -1.67 5.25 -15.82
C ALA A 92 -3.14 4.93 -15.53
N ARG A 93 -3.93 4.64 -16.58
CA ARG A 93 -5.35 4.30 -16.44
C ARG A 93 -5.54 2.94 -15.77
N GLU A 94 -4.84 1.93 -16.25
CA GLU A 94 -4.95 0.56 -15.72
C GLU A 94 -4.48 0.49 -14.26
N ALA A 95 -3.38 1.18 -13.92
CA ALA A 95 -2.86 1.26 -12.55
C ALA A 95 -3.86 1.91 -11.59
N SER A 96 -4.41 3.07 -11.98
CA SER A 96 -5.41 3.78 -11.16
C SER A 96 -6.63 2.90 -10.89
N HIS A 97 -7.20 2.32 -11.95
CA HIS A 97 -8.38 1.45 -11.83
C HIS A 97 -8.09 0.20 -10.99
N PHE A 98 -6.91 -0.41 -11.16
CA PHE A 98 -6.52 -1.58 -10.39
C PHE A 98 -6.36 -1.27 -8.90
N MET A 99 -5.76 -0.13 -8.56
CA MET A 99 -5.61 0.32 -7.18
C MET A 99 -6.94 0.62 -6.51
N GLU A 100 -7.85 1.32 -7.20
CA GLU A 100 -9.22 1.57 -6.73
C GLU A 100 -9.96 0.25 -6.48
N THR A 101 -9.81 -0.73 -7.39
CA THR A 101 -10.42 -2.06 -7.23
C THR A 101 -9.89 -2.78 -6.00
N ILE A 102 -8.56 -2.83 -5.81
CA ILE A 102 -7.96 -3.47 -4.63
C ILE A 102 -8.42 -2.78 -3.34
N ALA A 103 -8.41 -1.46 -3.32
CA ALA A 103 -8.81 -0.69 -2.14
C ALA A 103 -10.26 -0.98 -1.77
N ALA A 104 -11.17 -0.94 -2.74
CA ALA A 104 -12.58 -1.27 -2.54
C ALA A 104 -12.77 -2.71 -2.03
N LEU A 105 -12.06 -3.69 -2.60
CA LEU A 105 -12.13 -5.09 -2.17
C LEU A 105 -11.62 -5.31 -0.74
N ARG A 106 -10.70 -4.47 -0.27
CA ARG A 106 -10.07 -4.58 1.05
C ARG A 106 -10.62 -3.59 2.09
N GLY A 107 -11.54 -2.70 1.71
CA GLY A 107 -12.07 -1.66 2.59
C GLY A 107 -11.06 -0.55 2.90
N TYR A 108 -10.08 -0.33 2.03
CA TYR A 108 -9.06 0.72 2.16
C TYR A 108 -9.50 2.04 1.51
N GLY A 109 -8.90 3.14 1.96
CA GLY A 109 -9.00 4.40 1.25
C GLY A 109 -8.21 4.36 -0.06
N SER A 110 -8.67 5.05 -1.10
CA SER A 110 -7.88 5.27 -2.31
C SER A 110 -8.15 6.64 -2.91
N GLY A 111 -7.16 7.15 -3.63
CA GLY A 111 -7.30 8.40 -4.36
C GLY A 111 -6.00 8.85 -5.03
N GLN A 112 -6.13 9.82 -5.93
CA GLN A 112 -4.98 10.48 -6.55
C GLN A 112 -4.18 11.28 -5.51
N ASP A 113 -2.85 11.26 -5.63
CA ASP A 113 -1.98 12.11 -4.81
C ASP A 113 -2.20 13.59 -5.18
N GLY A 114 -2.55 14.41 -4.18
CA GLY A 114 -2.81 15.83 -4.35
C GLY A 114 -1.57 16.65 -4.73
N LEU A 115 -0.36 16.14 -4.48
CA LEU A 115 0.91 16.78 -4.84
C LEU A 115 1.51 16.23 -6.14
N ASN A 116 1.13 15.00 -6.53
CA ASN A 116 1.61 14.35 -7.74
C ASN A 116 0.44 13.71 -8.51
N ARG A 117 -0.08 14.41 -9.53
CA ARG A 117 -1.19 13.89 -10.36
C ARG A 117 -0.82 12.64 -11.17
N GLY A 118 0.46 12.33 -11.29
CA GLY A 118 0.95 11.08 -11.88
C GLY A 118 1.09 9.95 -10.87
N ALA A 119 0.51 10.07 -9.68
CA ALA A 119 0.55 9.05 -8.65
C ALA A 119 -0.82 8.80 -8.01
N HIS A 120 -1.00 7.58 -7.51
CA HIS A 120 -2.19 7.12 -6.83
C HIS A 120 -1.82 6.51 -5.48
N LEU A 121 -2.71 6.66 -4.50
CA LEU A 121 -2.53 6.24 -3.12
C LEU A 121 -3.56 5.17 -2.74
N ILE A 122 -3.13 4.21 -1.93
CA ILE A 122 -4.00 3.35 -1.11
C ILE A 122 -3.65 3.63 0.35
N ASP A 123 -4.65 4.01 1.14
CA ASP A 123 -4.55 4.22 2.58
C ASP A 123 -5.05 2.99 3.33
N PHE A 124 -4.18 2.36 4.12
CA PHE A 124 -4.56 1.15 4.86
C PHE A 124 -5.31 1.45 6.16
N GLU A 125 -5.16 2.65 6.70
CA GLU A 125 -6.04 3.11 7.77
C GLU A 125 -7.42 3.35 7.18
N GLN A 126 -8.43 2.66 7.72
CA GLN A 126 -9.81 2.83 7.31
C GLN A 126 -10.17 4.32 7.34
N TRP A 127 -10.64 4.84 6.21
CA TRP A 127 -11.23 6.16 6.16
C TRP A 127 -12.43 6.14 7.11
N PRO A 128 -12.46 6.94 8.19
CA PRO A 128 -13.62 6.97 9.06
C PRO A 128 -14.82 7.38 8.22
N ASP A 129 -15.85 6.54 8.21
CA ASP A 129 -17.09 6.69 7.47
C ASP A 129 -17.50 8.16 7.46
N ARG A 130 -17.50 8.79 6.28
CA ARG A 130 -18.01 10.16 6.13
C ARG A 130 -19.52 10.09 6.28
N SER A 131 -19.97 10.10 7.53
CA SER A 131 -21.35 10.29 7.95
C SER A 131 -21.82 11.72 7.69
#